data_AF-A0A5M6IYH4-F1
#
_entry.id   AF-A0A5M6IYH4-F1
#
_cell.length_a   1.000
_cell.length_b   1.000
_cell.length_c   1.000
_cell.angle_alpha   90.00
_cell.angle_beta   90.00
_cell.angle_gamma   90.00
#
_symmetry.space_group_name_H-M   'P 1'
#
loop_
_entity.id
_entity.type
_entity.pdbx_description
1 polymer ?
#
loop_
_entity_poly.entity_id
_entity_poly.type
_entity_poly.pdbx_seq_one_letter_code
_entity_poly.pdbx_strand_id
1 'polypeptide(L)'
;MKALTEYLTFTVPERMGFVNITDRLEQLVARSGVQEGLLLCNAMHITASVFINDDEPGLHADYRRWLERLAPFDASPSTYHHNRTGEDNADAHLKRQVMGREVVIAITAGRLDFGPWEQVFYGEFDGRRAKRVLVKIIGE
;
A
#
# COMPACT_ATOMS: atom_id res chain seq x y z
N MET A 1 -9.27 -19.36 17.81
CA MET A 1 -9.12 -18.45 16.67
C MET A 1 -9.24 -17.00 17.13
N LYS A 2 -8.10 -16.30 17.17
CA LYS A 2 -8.01 -14.85 17.40
C LYS A 2 -8.20 -14.10 16.08
N ALA A 3 -8.71 -12.87 16.17
CA ALA A 3 -8.81 -11.98 15.03
C ALA A 3 -8.62 -10.52 15.44
N LEU A 4 -7.90 -9.75 14.62
CA LEU A 4 -7.74 -8.31 14.80
C LEU A 4 -8.09 -7.59 13.49
N THR A 5 -8.74 -6.42 13.60
CA THR A 5 -9.03 -5.53 12.47
C THR A 5 -8.60 -4.12 12.86
N GLU A 6 -7.81 -3.47 12.02
CA GLU A 6 -7.35 -2.11 12.23
C GLU A 6 -7.46 -1.31 10.93
N TYR A 7 -7.76 -0.01 11.05
CA TYR A 7 -7.80 0.92 9.93
C TYR A 7 -6.73 2.00 10.12
N LEU A 8 -5.66 1.93 9.32
CA LEU A 8 -4.62 2.96 9.31
C LEU A 8 -5.03 4.08 8.37
N THR A 9 -4.94 5.34 8.81
CA THR A 9 -5.24 6.51 7.98
C THR A 9 -3.97 7.29 7.67
N PHE A 10 -3.81 7.69 6.40
CA PHE A 10 -2.67 8.42 5.89
C PHE A 10 -3.15 9.67 5.14
N THR A 11 -2.42 10.77 5.29
CA THR A 11 -2.54 11.96 4.46
C THR A 11 -1.15 12.30 3.95
N VAL A 12 -0.82 11.82 2.76
CA VAL A 12 0.46 12.11 2.10
C VAL A 12 0.34 13.49 1.42
N PRO A 13 1.30 14.42 1.63
CA PRO A 13 1.18 15.79 1.11
C PRO A 13 1.40 15.90 -0.41
N GLU A 14 2.09 14.94 -1.02
CA GLU A 14 2.26 14.84 -2.47
C GLU A 14 1.16 13.99 -3.13
N ARG A 15 1.03 14.07 -4.48
CA ARG A 15 0.18 13.11 -5.22
C ARG A 15 0.72 11.69 -5.09
N MET A 16 2.04 11.51 -5.15
CA MET A 16 2.69 10.20 -5.06
C MET A 16 3.68 10.13 -3.90
N GLY A 17 3.60 9.07 -3.10
CA GLY A 17 4.52 8.81 -2.00
C GLY A 17 4.54 7.34 -1.59
N PHE A 18 5.66 6.91 -1.00
CA PHE A 18 5.81 5.56 -0.44
C PHE A 18 6.06 5.73 1.05
N VAL A 19 5.16 5.21 1.87
CA VAL A 19 5.26 5.28 3.32
C VAL A 19 5.54 3.89 3.83
N ASN A 20 6.70 3.67 4.45
CA ASN A 20 6.98 2.41 5.14
C ASN A 20 6.02 2.26 6.32
N ILE A 21 5.31 1.13 6.38
CA ILE A 21 4.33 0.80 7.41
C ILE A 21 4.68 -0.48 8.19
N THR A 22 5.86 -1.06 7.98
CA THR A 22 6.28 -2.34 8.58
C THR A 22 6.15 -2.32 10.10
N ASP A 23 6.76 -1.34 10.78
CA ASP A 23 6.70 -1.21 12.24
C ASP A 23 5.27 -1.14 12.78
N ARG A 24 4.36 -0.49 12.03
CA ARG A 24 2.94 -0.40 12.42
C ARG A 24 2.27 -1.77 12.33
N LEU A 25 2.60 -2.57 11.33
CA LEU A 25 2.07 -3.92 11.17
C LEU A 25 2.65 -4.87 12.23
N GLU A 26 3.93 -4.78 12.56
CA GLU A 26 4.54 -5.55 13.64
C GLU A 26 3.87 -5.28 14.99
N GLN A 27 3.61 -4.00 15.30
CA GLN A 27 2.84 -3.61 16.49
C GLN A 27 1.43 -4.20 16.49
N LEU A 28 0.78 -4.30 15.33
CA LEU A 28 -0.54 -4.92 15.21
C LEU A 28 -0.50 -6.43 15.40
N VAL A 29 0.53 -7.12 14.89
CA VAL A 29 0.76 -8.54 15.15
C VAL A 29 0.95 -8.78 16.64
N ALA A 30 1.83 -8.01 17.30
CA ALA A 30 2.05 -8.10 18.73
C ALA A 30 0.76 -7.86 19.53
N ARG A 31 -0.02 -6.82 19.18
CA ARG A 31 -1.32 -6.51 19.80
C ARG A 31 -2.38 -7.59 19.56
N SER A 32 -2.33 -8.29 18.43
CA SER A 32 -3.31 -9.34 18.10
C SER A 32 -3.16 -10.60 18.97
N GLY A 33 -1.95 -10.84 19.48
CA GLY A 33 -1.60 -12.04 20.22
C GLY A 33 -1.59 -13.33 19.38
N VAL A 34 -1.77 -13.26 18.05
CA VAL A 34 -1.65 -14.41 17.14
C VAL A 34 -0.19 -14.88 17.12
N GLN A 35 0.01 -16.19 17.26
CA GLN A 35 1.29 -16.88 17.15
C GLN A 35 1.48 -17.48 15.77
N GLU A 36 0.45 -18.11 15.23
CA GLU A 36 0.44 -18.75 13.91
C GLU A 36 -0.79 -18.29 13.13
N GLY A 37 -0.60 -17.74 11.92
CA GLY A 37 -1.72 -17.22 11.14
C GLY A 37 -1.34 -16.40 9.92
N LEU A 38 -2.27 -15.53 9.50
CA LEU A 38 -2.13 -14.67 8.34
C LEU A 38 -2.51 -13.22 8.67
N LEU A 39 -1.73 -12.29 8.12
CA LEU A 39 -2.05 -10.87 8.04
C LEU A 39 -2.36 -10.50 6.59
N LEU A 40 -3.56 -9.98 6.34
CA LEU A 40 -3.91 -9.26 5.12
C LEU A 40 -3.77 -7.76 5.37
N CYS A 41 -3.05 -7.05 4.50
CA CYS A 41 -2.96 -5.60 4.52
C CYS A 41 -3.31 -5.06 3.12
N ASN A 42 -4.31 -4.19 3.02
CA ASN A 42 -4.77 -3.69 1.72
C ASN A 42 -5.10 -2.19 1.74
N ALA A 43 -4.82 -1.52 0.63
CA ALA A 43 -5.39 -0.19 0.39
C ALA A 43 -6.92 -0.31 0.25
N MET A 44 -7.66 0.58 0.91
CA MET A 44 -9.13 0.65 0.76
C MET A 44 -9.56 1.61 -0.34
N HIS A 45 -8.60 2.35 -0.92
CA HIS A 45 -8.85 3.31 -1.98
C HIS A 45 -8.27 2.79 -3.28
N ILE A 46 -9.01 3.01 -4.36
CA ILE A 46 -8.72 2.43 -5.67
C ILE A 46 -7.65 3.19 -6.47
N THR A 47 -6.91 4.07 -5.80
CA THR A 47 -5.81 4.91 -6.32
C THR A 47 -4.56 4.81 -5.43
N ALA A 48 -4.47 3.75 -4.63
CA ALA A 48 -3.34 3.47 -3.74
C ALA A 48 -3.12 1.96 -3.62
N SER A 49 -1.95 1.59 -3.10
CA SER A 49 -1.45 0.22 -2.99
C SER A 49 -0.94 -0.09 -1.60
N VAL A 50 -0.91 -1.39 -1.28
CA VAL A 50 -0.02 -1.94 -0.26
C VAL A 50 0.84 -2.99 -0.95
N PHE A 51 2.15 -2.87 -0.84
CA PHE A 51 3.11 -3.76 -1.51
C PHE A 51 4.35 -3.98 -0.63
N ILE A 52 5.16 -4.99 -0.97
CA ILE A 52 6.41 -5.31 -0.29
C ILE A 52 7.60 -5.05 -1.22
N ASN A 53 8.61 -4.35 -0.71
CA ASN A 53 9.93 -4.27 -1.34
C ASN A 53 11.01 -3.83 -0.33
N ASP A 54 12.20 -3.46 -0.82
CA ASP A 54 13.28 -2.90 0.00
C ASP A 54 13.09 -1.40 0.31
N ASP A 55 13.54 -0.95 1.48
CA ASP A 55 13.48 0.46 1.94
C ASP A 55 14.76 1.21 1.58
N GLU A 56 14.96 1.40 0.28
CA GLU A 56 16.14 2.06 -0.29
C GLU A 56 15.70 3.33 -1.07
N PRO A 57 16.21 4.53 -0.72
CA PRO A 57 15.79 5.79 -1.36
C PRO A 57 15.99 5.84 -2.89
N GLY A 58 17.04 5.22 -3.42
CA GLY A 58 17.29 5.09 -4.85
C GLY A 58 16.20 4.27 -5.55
N LEU A 59 15.83 3.13 -4.98
CA LEU A 59 14.76 2.26 -5.46
C LEU A 59 13.40 2.96 -5.40
N HIS A 60 13.14 3.76 -4.36
CA HIS A 60 11.97 4.62 -4.32
C HIS A 60 11.94 5.61 -5.50
N ALA A 61 13.09 6.19 -5.86
CA ALA A 61 13.19 7.07 -7.02
C ALA A 61 13.00 6.30 -8.34
N ASP A 62 13.49 5.06 -8.43
CA ASP A 62 13.24 4.17 -9.57
C ASP A 62 11.76 3.85 -9.73
N TYR A 63 11.04 3.54 -8.65
CA TYR A 63 9.59 3.34 -8.70
C TYR A 63 8.85 4.56 -9.22
N ARG A 64 9.19 5.77 -8.75
CA ARG A 64 8.58 7.01 -9.26
C ARG A 64 8.78 7.14 -10.77
N ARG A 65 10.01 6.96 -11.25
CA ARG A 65 10.34 7.06 -12.69
C ARG A 65 9.65 5.98 -13.51
N TRP A 66 9.66 4.75 -13.02
CA TRP A 66 9.12 3.59 -13.72
C TRP A 66 7.60 3.67 -13.83
N LEU A 67 6.91 4.02 -12.74
CA LEU A 67 5.45 4.19 -12.75
C LEU A 67 5.00 5.33 -13.66
N GLU A 68 5.74 6.45 -13.73
CA GLU A 68 5.46 7.52 -14.70
C GLU A 68 5.73 7.09 -16.15
N ARG A 69 6.61 6.12 -16.40
CA ARG A 69 6.81 5.55 -17.75
C ARG A 69 5.68 4.61 -18.15
N LEU A 70 5.16 3.82 -17.21
CA LEU A 70 4.09 2.85 -17.48
C LEU A 70 2.69 3.47 -17.52
N ALA A 71 2.43 4.39 -16.59
CA ALA A 71 1.16 5.05 -16.39
C ALA A 71 1.41 6.53 -16.06
N PRO A 72 1.83 7.35 -17.04
CA PRO A 72 2.16 8.75 -16.81
C PRO A 72 0.98 9.52 -16.24
N PHE A 73 1.26 10.50 -15.38
CA PHE A 73 0.25 11.50 -15.05
C PHE A 73 -0.11 12.30 -16.31
N ASP A 74 -1.39 12.29 -16.66
CA ASP A 74 -1.98 13.16 -17.68
C ASP A 74 -3.40 13.51 -17.25
N ALA A 75 -3.66 14.79 -17.00
CA ALA A 75 -4.99 15.26 -16.64
C ALA A 75 -5.97 15.24 -17.82
N SER A 76 -5.48 15.09 -19.06
CA SER A 76 -6.31 15.20 -20.25
C SER A 76 -7.29 14.04 -20.40
N PRO A 77 -8.59 14.32 -20.62
CA PRO A 77 -9.59 13.31 -20.95
C PRO A 77 -9.40 12.70 -22.36
N SER A 78 -8.48 13.24 -23.17
CA SER A 78 -8.06 12.64 -24.44
C SER A 78 -7.13 11.44 -24.23
N THR A 79 -6.31 11.50 -23.19
CA THR A 79 -5.36 10.43 -22.85
C THR A 79 -6.05 9.38 -21.99
N TYR A 80 -6.76 9.83 -20.96
CA TYR A 80 -7.50 8.95 -20.08
C TYR A 80 -9.00 9.27 -20.08
N HIS A 81 -9.80 8.37 -20.63
CA HIS A 81 -11.25 8.55 -20.69
C HIS A 81 -11.91 8.64 -19.32
N HIS A 82 -11.30 8.07 -18.28
CA HIS A 82 -11.77 8.19 -16.90
C HIS A 82 -11.86 9.66 -16.46
N ASN A 83 -10.93 10.52 -16.90
CA ASN A 83 -10.90 11.94 -16.55
C ASN A 83 -12.06 12.76 -17.18
N ARG A 84 -12.87 12.18 -18.08
CA ARG A 84 -14.04 12.85 -18.66
C ARG A 84 -15.10 13.23 -17.63
N THR A 85 -15.05 12.65 -16.43
CA THR A 85 -15.95 12.97 -15.31
C THR A 85 -15.51 14.19 -14.50
N GLY A 86 -14.41 14.85 -14.86
CA GLY A 86 -13.85 15.99 -14.13
C GLY A 86 -12.74 15.63 -13.12
N GLU A 87 -12.43 14.35 -12.98
CA GLU A 87 -11.28 13.85 -12.22
C GLU A 87 -9.98 13.94 -13.04
N ASP A 88 -8.82 13.84 -12.39
CA ASP A 88 -7.50 13.87 -13.03
C ASP A 88 -6.60 12.69 -12.60
N ASN A 89 -7.17 11.64 -12.02
CA ASN A 89 -6.45 10.58 -11.29
C ASN A 89 -6.50 9.21 -11.98
N ALA A 90 -6.84 9.15 -13.27
CA ALA A 90 -6.80 7.92 -14.04
C ALA A 90 -5.46 7.19 -13.94
N ASP A 91 -4.35 7.93 -13.96
CA ASP A 91 -2.99 7.41 -13.82
C ASP A 91 -2.81 6.67 -12.49
N ALA A 92 -3.37 7.19 -11.40
CA ALA A 92 -3.27 6.60 -10.07
C ALA A 92 -3.98 5.24 -9.97
N HIS A 93 -5.10 5.08 -10.69
CA HIS A 93 -5.77 3.77 -10.83
C HIS A 93 -4.92 2.75 -11.58
N LEU A 94 -4.15 3.19 -12.57
CA LEU A 94 -3.25 2.33 -13.35
C LEU A 94 -1.99 1.99 -12.55
N LYS A 95 -1.37 2.97 -11.90
CA LYS A 95 -0.19 2.78 -11.03
C LYS A 95 -0.48 1.78 -9.92
N ARG A 96 -1.63 1.87 -9.25
CA ARG A 96 -2.00 0.88 -8.21
C ARG A 96 -2.30 -0.51 -8.77
N GLN A 97 -2.74 -0.61 -10.03
CA GLN A 97 -2.94 -1.91 -10.69
C GLN A 97 -1.60 -2.61 -10.95
N VAL A 98 -0.54 -1.84 -11.22
CA VAL A 98 0.84 -2.35 -11.36
C VAL A 98 1.39 -2.79 -10.00
N MET A 99 1.24 -1.95 -8.97
CA MET A 99 1.85 -2.19 -7.65
C MET A 99 1.06 -3.19 -6.77
N GLY A 100 -0.20 -3.45 -7.09
CA GLY A 100 -1.06 -4.37 -6.34
C GLY A 100 -1.85 -3.68 -5.23
N ARG A 101 -3.04 -4.21 -4.90
CA ARG A 101 -3.92 -3.63 -3.86
C ARG A 101 -3.49 -4.06 -2.45
N GLU A 102 -2.96 -5.26 -2.31
CA GLU A 102 -2.77 -5.92 -1.02
C GLU A 102 -1.54 -6.82 -0.97
N VAL A 103 -1.14 -7.14 0.26
CA VAL A 103 -0.22 -8.21 0.59
C VAL A 103 -0.86 -9.14 1.62
N VAL A 104 -0.51 -10.42 1.55
CA VAL A 104 -0.80 -11.42 2.58
C VAL A 104 0.52 -11.93 3.11
N ILE A 105 0.70 -11.87 4.42
CA ILE A 105 1.95 -12.15 5.11
C ILE A 105 1.69 -13.24 6.15
N ALA A 106 2.55 -14.25 6.20
CA ALA A 106 2.50 -15.26 7.25
C ALA A 106 2.89 -14.67 8.60
N ILE A 107 2.21 -15.12 9.65
CA ILE A 107 2.62 -14.89 11.03
C ILE A 107 3.11 -16.22 11.57
N THR A 108 4.37 -16.25 12.00
CA THR A 108 5.04 -17.44 12.55
C THR A 108 5.70 -17.04 13.88
N ALA A 109 5.49 -17.80 14.94
CA ALA A 109 5.96 -17.49 16.30
C ALA A 109 5.66 -16.05 16.76
N GLY A 110 4.51 -15.51 16.38
CA GLY A 110 4.03 -14.18 16.75
C GLY A 110 4.76 -13.02 16.07
N ARG A 111 5.40 -13.26 14.92
CA ARG A 111 6.12 -12.26 14.13
C ARG A 111 5.69 -12.31 12.67
N LEU A 112 5.85 -11.20 11.95
CA LEU A 112 5.78 -11.22 10.49
C LEU A 112 6.93 -12.10 9.96
N ASP A 113 6.60 -13.11 9.16
CA ASP A 113 7.58 -14.06 8.62
C ASP A 113 8.16 -13.53 7.30
N PHE A 114 9.20 -12.70 7.44
CA PHE A 114 9.83 -11.97 6.35
C PHE A 114 11.20 -12.52 5.97
N GLY A 115 11.55 -12.34 4.70
CA GLY A 115 12.93 -12.29 4.25
C GLY A 115 13.68 -11.07 4.80
N PRO A 116 15.02 -11.05 4.69
CA PRO A 116 15.87 -10.06 5.38
C PRO A 116 15.68 -8.60 4.92
N TRP A 117 15.09 -8.39 3.75
CA TRP A 117 14.94 -7.07 3.11
C TRP A 117 13.49 -6.69 2.84
N GLU A 118 12.52 -7.49 3.30
CA GLU A 118 11.12 -7.20 3.05
C GLU A 118 10.64 -6.09 3.97
N GLN A 119 10.10 -5.03 3.37
CA GLN A 119 9.42 -3.94 4.04
C GLN A 119 8.06 -3.69 3.37
N VAL A 120 7.03 -3.41 4.17
CA VAL A 120 5.68 -3.17 3.69
C VAL A 120 5.45 -1.68 3.52
N PHE A 121 4.95 -1.28 2.35
CA PHE A 121 4.70 0.12 2.03
C PHE A 121 3.23 0.39 1.76
N TYR A 122 2.75 1.55 2.21
CA TYR A 122 1.61 2.22 1.62
C TYR A 122 2.09 3.06 0.42
N GLY A 123 1.70 2.63 -0.78
CA GLY A 123 1.94 3.34 -2.04
C GLY A 123 0.78 4.27 -2.36
N GLU A 124 1.02 5.56 -2.22
CA GLU A 124 0.10 6.63 -2.58
C GLU A 124 0.35 7.09 -4.02
N PHE A 125 -0.72 7.26 -4.82
CA PHE A 125 -0.66 7.79 -6.20
C PHE A 125 -1.66 8.92 -6.48
N ASP A 126 -2.56 9.24 -5.54
CA ASP A 126 -3.53 10.34 -5.62
C ASP A 126 -3.76 10.95 -4.22
N GLY A 127 -2.67 11.40 -3.59
CA GLY A 127 -2.62 11.89 -2.22
C GLY A 127 -3.31 13.24 -1.98
N ARG A 128 -2.82 14.01 -1.01
CA ARG A 128 -3.38 15.31 -0.55
C ARG A 128 -4.73 15.23 0.15
N ARG A 129 -5.17 14.02 0.52
CA ARG A 129 -6.41 13.77 1.26
C ARG A 129 -6.26 12.53 2.13
N ALA A 130 -7.07 12.44 3.17
CA ALA A 130 -7.07 11.28 4.06
C ALA A 130 -7.54 10.02 3.32
N LYS A 131 -6.72 8.97 3.39
CA LYS A 131 -7.01 7.64 2.83
C LYS A 131 -6.63 6.53 3.78
N ARG A 132 -7.25 5.37 3.59
CA ARG A 132 -7.20 4.24 4.53
C ARG A 132 -6.53 2.99 3.96
N VAL A 133 -5.84 2.29 4.86
CA VAL A 133 -5.37 0.92 4.71
C VAL A 133 -6.11 0.06 5.75
N LEU A 134 -6.60 -1.10 5.33
CA LEU A 134 -7.18 -2.12 6.21
C LEU A 134 -6.10 -3.14 6.54
N VAL A 135 -5.96 -3.45 7.83
CA VAL A 135 -5.18 -4.58 8.33
C VAL A 135 -6.13 -5.59 8.97
N LYS A 136 -6.06 -6.84 8.54
CA LYS A 136 -6.85 -7.94 9.06
C LYS A 136 -5.92 -9.09 9.42
N ILE A 137 -5.96 -9.51 10.69
CA ILE A 137 -5.15 -10.62 11.20
C ILE A 137 -6.09 -11.71 11.68
N ILE A 138 -5.81 -12.96 11.33
CA ILE A 138 -6.51 -14.15 11.82
C ILE A 138 -5.50 -15.26 12.13
N GLY A 139 -5.76 -16.05 13.17
CA GLY A 139 -4.88 -17.16 13.55
C GLY A 139 -5.17 -17.69 14.94
N GLU A 140 -4.19 -18.36 15.53
CA GLU A 140 -4.24 -18.87 16.90
C GLU A 140 -3.23 -18.17 17.82
#